data_AF-A0A7W7WIF2-F1
#
_entry.id   AF-A0A7W7WIF2-F1
#
_cell.length_a   1.000
_cell.length_b   1.000
_cell.length_c   1.000
_cell.angle_alpha   90.00
_cell.angle_beta   90.00
_cell.angle_gamma   90.00
#
_symmetry.space_group_name_H-M   'P 1'
#
loop_
_entity.id
_entity.type
_entity.pdbx_description
1 polymer ?
#
loop_
_entity_poly.entity_id
_entity_poly.type
_entity_poly.pdbx_seq_one_letter_code
_entity_poly.pdbx_strand_id
1 'polypeptide(L)'
;MSTVEFYPDGFWGLHWEAAAPPDDDGDVDGFVLAVMADRRIALANVASPGAVVVGTPAELTALRDALNSDQLGYLLAGVHQQRSGESFES
;
A
#
# COMPACT_ATOMS: atom_id res chain seq x y z
N MET A 1 2.11 20.48 -15.11
CA MET A 1 2.19 19.40 -14.12
C MET A 1 0.77 19.21 -13.62
N SER A 2 0.13 18.12 -14.03
CA SER A 2 -1.20 17.73 -13.57
C SER A 2 -1.08 16.94 -12.27
N THR A 3 -2.07 17.07 -11.39
CA THR A 3 -2.18 16.28 -10.16
C THR A 3 -3.28 15.25 -10.36
N VAL A 4 -3.01 14.00 -9.96
CA VAL A 4 -4.00 12.92 -9.98
C VAL A 4 -4.46 12.64 -8.55
N GLU A 5 -5.77 12.70 -8.34
CA GLU A 5 -6.40 12.26 -7.10
C GLU A 5 -6.75 10.77 -7.17
N PHE A 6 -6.61 10.06 -6.06
CA PHE A 6 -6.84 8.62 -6.00
C PHE A 6 -7.57 8.22 -4.72
N TYR A 7 -8.39 7.17 -4.78
CA TYR A 7 -9.23 6.77 -3.65
C TYR A 7 -9.10 5.26 -3.44
N PRO A 8 -8.09 4.80 -2.67
CA PRO A 8 -7.87 3.38 -2.42
C PRO A 8 -8.98 2.75 -1.57
N ASP A 9 -9.29 1.49 -1.87
CA ASP A 9 -10.37 0.75 -1.22
C ASP A 9 -10.11 0.59 0.29
N GLY A 10 -11.07 1.03 1.11
CA GLY A 10 -10.99 0.87 2.56
C GLY A 10 -10.07 1.86 3.29
N PHE A 11 -9.41 2.78 2.57
CA PHE A 11 -8.52 3.81 3.14
C PHE A 11 -9.10 5.23 2.99
N TRP A 12 -10.11 5.51 3.81
CA TRP A 12 -10.88 6.75 3.79
C TRP A 12 -10.26 7.87 4.63
N GLY A 13 -10.57 9.12 4.29
CA GLY A 13 -10.23 10.30 5.11
C GLY A 13 -8.80 10.81 4.96
N LEU A 14 -8.06 10.29 3.98
CA LEU A 14 -6.74 10.77 3.59
C LEU A 14 -6.81 11.47 2.24
N HIS A 15 -5.95 12.48 2.05
CA HIS A 15 -5.77 13.15 0.77
C HIS A 15 -4.65 12.46 -0.01
N TRP A 16 -4.99 11.90 -1.16
CA TRP A 16 -4.10 11.07 -1.96
C TRP A 16 -3.78 11.80 -3.26
N GLU A 17 -2.50 12.07 -3.48
CA GLU A 17 -2.04 12.78 -4.67
C GLU A 17 -0.79 12.16 -5.27
N ALA A 18 -0.73 12.19 -6.60
CA ALA A 18 0.47 11.96 -7.37
C ALA A 18 0.65 13.10 -8.38
N ALA A 19 1.90 13.49 -8.62
CA ALA A 19 2.21 14.36 -9.73
C ALA A 19 2.39 13.51 -10.98
N ALA A 20 1.59 13.77 -12.02
CA ALA A 20 1.78 13.11 -13.30
C ALA A 20 3.06 13.64 -13.98
N PRO A 21 3.81 12.78 -14.69
CA PRO A 21 4.91 13.22 -15.54
C PRO A 21 4.42 14.29 -16.54
N PRO A 22 5.25 15.27 -16.89
CA PRO A 22 4.85 16.36 -17.78
C PRO A 22 4.46 15.92 -19.20
N ASP A 23 4.89 14.73 -19.63
CA ASP A 23 4.67 14.17 -20.97
C ASP A 23 3.62 13.05 -20.99
N ASP A 24 2.95 12.79 -19.86
CA ASP A 24 1.91 11.76 -19.76
C ASP A 24 0.55 12.43 -19.55
N ASP A 25 -0.45 12.03 -20.34
CA ASP A 25 -1.78 12.66 -20.44
C ASP A 25 -2.67 12.40 -19.20
N GLY A 26 -2.07 12.31 -18.01
CA GLY A 26 -2.76 12.14 -16.73
C GLY A 26 -2.78 10.70 -16.20
N ASP A 27 -2.16 9.75 -16.89
CA ASP A 27 -2.02 8.39 -16.38
C ASP A 27 -0.80 8.29 -15.46
N VAL A 28 -1.02 7.80 -14.24
CA VAL A 28 0.05 7.53 -13.26
C VAL A 28 0.21 6.03 -13.15
N ASP A 29 1.22 5.49 -13.81
CA ASP A 29 1.68 4.13 -13.57
C ASP A 29 2.56 4.10 -12.31
N GLY A 30 2.04 3.53 -11.23
CA GLY A 30 2.82 3.29 -10.01
C GLY A 30 2.05 3.51 -8.71
N PHE A 31 2.56 4.41 -7.87
CA PHE A 31 2.07 4.64 -6.52
C PHE A 31 1.59 6.06 -6.30
N VAL A 32 0.47 6.19 -5.59
CA VAL A 32 -0.02 7.44 -5.03
C VAL A 32 0.28 7.45 -3.55
N LEU A 33 0.59 8.63 -3.01
CA LEU A 33 0.89 8.77 -1.59
C LEU A 33 -0.14 9.66 -0.87
N ALA A 34 -0.30 9.39 0.42
CA ALA A 34 -0.98 10.28 1.35
C ALA A 34 -0.14 10.44 2.62
N VAL A 35 -0.13 11.66 3.17
CA VAL A 35 0.52 11.96 4.45
C VAL A 35 -0.51 11.84 5.56
N MET A 36 -0.18 11.04 6.57
CA MET A 36 -1.01 10.87 7.77
C MET A 36 -0.62 11.88 8.86
N ALA A 37 -1.54 12.15 9.78
CA ALA A 37 -1.35 13.15 10.84
C ALA A 37 -0.13 12.92 11.75
N ASP A 38 0.37 11.69 11.84
CA ASP A 38 1.52 11.28 12.66
C ASP A 38 2.82 11.14 11.86
N ARG A 39 2.91 11.81 10.70
CA ARG A 39 4.07 11.78 9.78
C ARG A 39 4.35 10.41 9.16
N ARG A 40 3.41 9.47 9.25
CA ARG A 40 3.44 8.26 8.42
C ARG A 40 3.00 8.62 7.00
N ILE A 41 3.48 7.81 6.06
CA ILE A 41 3.14 7.86 4.65
C ILE A 41 2.38 6.58 4.34
N ALA A 42 1.25 6.74 3.68
CA ALA A 42 0.53 5.64 3.06
C ALA A 42 0.82 5.67 1.55
N LEU A 43 1.15 4.52 0.98
CA LEU A 43 1.41 4.30 -0.44
C LEU A 43 0.38 3.32 -0.97
N ALA A 44 -0.32 3.70 -2.04
CA ALA A 44 -1.29 2.83 -2.71
C ALA A 44 -0.89 2.63 -4.16
N ASN A 45 -0.95 1.38 -4.64
CA ASN A 45 -0.67 1.07 -6.03
C ASN A 45 -1.91 1.39 -6.89
N VAL A 46 -1.75 2.20 -7.94
CA VAL A 46 -2.85 2.59 -8.83
C VAL A 46 -3.49 1.38 -9.52
N ALA A 47 -2.67 0.38 -9.89
CA ALA A 47 -3.14 -0.85 -10.52
C ALA A 47 -3.78 -1.85 -9.54
N SER A 48 -3.64 -1.64 -8.23
CA SER A 48 -4.19 -2.51 -7.18
C SER A 48 -4.62 -1.68 -5.97
N PRO A 49 -5.80 -1.02 -6.02
CA PRO A 49 -6.24 -0.05 -5.02
C PRO A 49 -6.42 -0.62 -3.61
N GLY A 50 -6.55 -1.94 -3.45
CA GLY A 50 -6.63 -2.60 -2.15
C GLY A 50 -5.27 -2.86 -1.48
N ALA A 51 -4.16 -2.65 -2.18
CA ALA A 51 -2.82 -2.86 -1.67
C ALA A 51 -2.20 -1.53 -1.18
N VAL A 52 -2.42 -1.23 0.10
CA VAL A 52 -1.85 -0.05 0.76
C VAL A 52 -0.73 -0.45 1.72
N VAL A 53 0.42 0.20 1.59
CA VAL A 53 1.57 0.08 2.51
C VAL A 53 1.67 1.35 3.34
N VAL A 54 1.76 1.21 4.66
CA VAL A 54 1.87 2.35 5.58
C VAL A 54 3.16 2.22 6.39
N GLY A 55 3.90 3.31 6.51
CA GLY A 55 5.08 3.38 7.36
C GLY A 55 5.63 4.80 7.48
N THR A 56 6.60 4.98 8.36
CA THR A 56 7.44 6.19 8.38
C THR A 56 8.40 6.20 7.18
N PRO A 57 8.95 7.35 6.77
CA PRO A 57 9.94 7.43 5.70
C PRO A 57 11.14 6.49 5.90
N ALA A 58 11.59 6.33 7.15
CA ALA A 58 12.70 5.45 7.50
C ALA A 58 12.35 3.97 7.33
N GLU A 59 11.16 3.55 7.78
CA GLU A 59 10.66 2.17 7.61
C GLU A 59 10.44 1.82 6.14
N LEU A 60 9.89 2.74 5.34
CA LEU A 60 9.69 2.53 3.91
C LEU A 60 11.04 2.44 3.16
N THR A 61 12.04 3.21 3.59
CA THR A 61 13.41 3.09 3.05
C THR A 61 14.01 1.74 3.38
N ALA A 62 13.89 1.29 4.63
CA ALA A 62 14.37 -0.04 5.04
C ALA A 62 13.65 -1.17 4.29
N LEU A 63 12.34 -1.04 4.06
CA LEU A 63 11.57 -2.01 3.27
C LEU A 63 12.06 -2.06 1.81
N ARG A 64 12.29 -0.91 1.18
CA ARG A 64 12.87 -0.83 -0.18
C ARG A 64 14.21 -1.54 -0.24
N ASP A 65 15.08 -1.30 0.74
CA ASP A 65 16.41 -1.90 0.76
C ASP A 65 16.35 -3.42 1.03
N ALA A 66 15.40 -3.87 1.85
CA ALA A 66 15.13 -5.29 2.07
C ALA A 66 14.56 -5.97 0.81
N LEU A 67 13.70 -5.30 0.03
CA LEU A 67 13.17 -5.79 -1.25
C LEU A 67 14.24 -5.91 -2.33
N ASN A 68 15.22 -5.00 -2.34
CA ASN A 68 16.35 -5.02 -3.28
C ASN A 68 17.49 -5.96 -2.85
N SER A 69 17.33 -6.63 -1.71
CA SER A 69 18.27 -7.61 -1.19
C SER A 69 17.55 -8.93 -0.93
N ASP A 70 18.28 -9.97 -0.56
CA ASP A 70 17.69 -11.29 -0.28
C ASP A 70 17.14 -11.41 1.16
N GLN A 71 16.86 -10.27 1.81
CA GLN A 71 16.49 -10.18 3.22
C GLN A 71 15.04 -10.56 3.52
N LEU A 72 14.24 -10.88 2.50
CA LEU A 72 12.83 -11.26 2.67
C LEU A 72 12.60 -12.77 2.47
N GLY A 73 13.64 -13.54 2.14
CA GLY A 73 13.53 -14.97 1.82
C GLY A 73 13.02 -15.87 2.96
N TYR A 74 12.99 -15.36 4.20
CA TYR A 74 12.49 -16.08 5.38
C TYR A 74 11.07 -15.63 5.82
N LEU A 75 10.43 -14.71 5.09
CA LEU A 75 9.07 -14.30 5.41
C LEU A 75 8.07 -15.41 5.09
N LEU A 76 7.19 -15.70 6.06
CA LEU A 76 6.10 -16.67 5.91
C LEU A 76 4.78 -15.92 5.96
N ALA A 77 3.92 -16.13 4.95
CA ALA A 77 2.54 -15.67 5.03
C ALA A 77 1.86 -16.45 6.16
N GLY A 78 1.42 -15.74 7.21
CA GLY A 78 0.70 -16.36 8.31
C GLY A 78 -0.52 -17.12 7.78
N VAL A 79 -0.58 -18.43 8.03
CA VAL A 79 -1.70 -19.26 7.58
C VAL A 79 -2.93 -18.87 8.39
N HIS A 80 -3.88 -18.17 7.77
CA HIS A 80 -5.19 -17.92 8.37
C HIS A 80 -5.94 -19.26 8.43
N GLN A 81 -5.80 -20.02 9.52
CA GLN A 81 -6.66 -21.17 9.78
C GLN A 81 -8.06 -20.64 10.08
N GLN A 82 -8.87 -20.55 9.03
CA GLN A 82 -10.31 -20.39 9.15
C GLN A 82 -10.82 -21.67 9.81
N ARG A 83 -10.99 -21.65 11.14
CA ARG A 83 -11.78 -22.66 11.86
C ARG A 83 -13.20 -22.56 11.34
N SER A 84 -13.54 -23.32 10.31
CA SER A 84 -14.91 -23.71 10.04
C SER A 84 -15.37 -24.52 11.26
N GLY A 85 -16.22 -23.91 12.08
CA GLY A 85 -16.84 -24.59 13.20
C GLY A 85 -17.58 -25.82 12.73
N GLU A 86 -17.08 -27.00 13.11
CA GLU A 86 -17.86 -28.22 13.08
C GLU A 86 -18.97 -28.06 14.14
N SER A 87 -20.18 -27.79 13.67
CA SER A 87 -21.39 -27.91 14.46
C SER A 87 -21.54 -29.37 14.87
N PHE A 88 -21.22 -29.69 16.12
CA PHE A 88 -21.66 -30.94 16.73
C PHE A 88 -23.17 -30.82 16.98
N GLU A 89 -23.96 -31.43 16.10
CA GLU A 89 -25.36 -31.72 16.40
C GLU A 89 -25.41 -32.81 17.48
N SER A 90 -26.12 -32.51 18.58
CA SER A 90 -26.42 -33.44 19.69
C SER A 90 -27.75 -34.14 19.46
#